data_AF-A0A8S0UNN8-F1
#
_entry.id   AF-A0A8S0UNN8-F1
#
_cell.length_a   1.000
_cell.length_b   1.000
_cell.length_c   1.000
_cell.angle_alpha   90.00
_cell.angle_beta   90.00
_cell.angle_gamma   90.00
#
_symmetry.space_group_name_H-M   'P 1'
#
loop_
_entity.id
_entity.type
_entity.pdbx_description
1 polymer ?
#
loop_
_entity_poly.entity_id
_entity_poly.type
_entity_poly.pdbx_seq_one_letter_code
_entity_poly.pdbx_strand_id
1 'polypeptide(L)'
;MALETLAGVVSLASSEIDHSLVATLKNDIMKLLDGVERYDDGTCYFDEKFVDAHGPQDPLSASLSVVRGITAFASATQESLNLPGDKILGLAKFFLGVEIPGSAKDLYHQIDALSCLENSGVSVPLILSLPATVISVSRKDQLKVRVNTVLGSAGPPLSVKLMQIFSSGSKDASVIDQELKFDPERAVHVLETLPKNVDVGKLDLARENDVALSANHLQKLRLSFQLSTPFGKAFKPHQAFLKLRHESGVEHTFVVGNSGKKFEIILDFLGLVDKFFYLSGKYDLQLTVGDSVMENSILKPLGHVELDLPDAPEKAARPPSQPIDLYSRYGPKAEIIHIFRAPEKRPPRELSLAFLGLVLLPFFGFLAGLLHLRVNLKNLPRSTVPATFAILFHLGIASVLLLYALFWFKLDLFTTLKALGFLGIFLMFVGHRTLSHLASVSAKLKSA
;
A
#
# COMPACT_ATOMS: atom_id res chain seq x y z
N MET A 1 -1.61 -29.78 40.56
CA MET A 1 -0.98 -31.06 40.94
C MET A 1 -1.87 -32.03 41.73
N ALA A 2 -2.37 -31.72 42.94
CA ALA A 2 -3.13 -32.72 43.73
C ALA A 2 -4.37 -33.29 43.01
N LEU A 3 -5.16 -32.44 42.35
CA LEU A 3 -6.33 -32.87 41.56
C LEU A 3 -5.95 -33.71 40.33
N GLU A 4 -4.82 -33.43 39.68
CA GLU A 4 -4.34 -34.20 38.54
C GLU A 4 -3.85 -35.59 38.95
N THR A 5 -3.16 -35.69 40.09
CA THR A 5 -2.73 -36.99 40.63
C THR A 5 -3.94 -37.84 41.01
N LEU A 6 -4.98 -37.24 41.58
CA LEU A 6 -6.25 -37.92 41.86
C LEU A 6 -6.94 -38.36 40.57
N ALA A 7 -6.97 -37.52 39.53
CA ALA A 7 -7.51 -37.88 38.21
C ALA A 7 -6.76 -39.08 37.59
N GLY A 8 -5.44 -39.11 37.70
CA GLY A 8 -4.62 -40.23 37.22
C GLY A 8 -4.92 -41.53 37.97
N VAL A 9 -5.09 -41.47 39.29
CA VAL A 9 -5.47 -42.64 40.11
C VAL A 9 -6.87 -43.13 39.76
N VAL A 10 -7.83 -42.22 39.56
CA VAL A 10 -9.20 -42.52 39.12
C VAL A 10 -9.21 -43.19 37.75
N SER A 11 -8.43 -42.70 36.79
CA SER A 11 -8.34 -43.29 35.45
C SER A 11 -7.69 -44.68 35.43
N LEU A 12 -6.86 -45.00 36.42
CA LEU A 12 -6.19 -46.30 36.56
C LEU A 12 -6.99 -47.32 37.38
N ALA A 13 -7.96 -46.86 38.19
CA ALA A 13 -8.82 -47.71 39.00
C ALA A 13 -9.92 -48.34 38.13
N SER A 14 -9.80 -49.65 37.84
CA SER A 14 -10.61 -50.32 36.82
C SER A 14 -12.01 -50.78 37.24
N SER A 15 -12.41 -50.65 38.51
CA SER A 15 -13.77 -51.00 38.96
C SER A 15 -13.99 -50.61 40.42
N GLU A 16 -15.07 -49.89 40.70
CA GLU A 16 -15.55 -49.46 42.03
C GLU A 16 -14.73 -48.34 42.69
N ILE A 17 -14.76 -47.17 42.06
CA ILE A 17 -14.51 -45.93 42.81
C ILE A 17 -15.78 -45.63 43.59
N ASP A 18 -15.66 -45.50 44.91
CA ASP A 18 -16.78 -45.15 45.78
C ASP A 18 -17.35 -43.78 45.37
N HIS A 19 -18.58 -43.79 44.85
CA HIS A 19 -19.30 -42.57 44.45
C HIS A 19 -19.39 -41.54 45.59
N SER A 20 -19.32 -41.98 46.85
CA SER A 20 -19.30 -41.08 48.01
C SER A 20 -18.01 -40.26 48.12
N LEU A 21 -16.85 -40.83 47.73
CA LEU A 21 -15.57 -40.12 47.70
C LEU A 21 -15.51 -39.14 46.53
N VAL A 22 -16.05 -39.52 45.37
CA VAL A 22 -16.18 -38.61 44.21
C VAL A 22 -17.11 -37.44 44.55
N ALA A 23 -18.22 -37.69 45.25
CA ALA A 23 -19.12 -36.64 45.72
C ALA A 23 -18.48 -35.72 46.77
N THR A 24 -17.67 -36.27 47.67
CA THR A 24 -16.92 -35.48 48.67
C THR A 24 -15.89 -34.58 47.97
N LEU A 25 -15.12 -35.13 47.04
CA LEU A 25 -14.14 -34.38 46.26
C LEU A 25 -14.79 -33.30 45.39
N LYS A 26 -15.97 -33.58 44.81
CA LYS A 26 -16.78 -32.59 44.09
C LYS A 26 -17.16 -31.41 44.99
N ASN A 27 -17.57 -31.66 46.24
CA ASN A 27 -17.86 -30.60 47.21
C ASN A 27 -16.61 -29.78 47.57
N ASP A 28 -15.45 -30.41 47.66
CA ASP A 28 -14.20 -29.70 47.97
C ASP A 28 -13.70 -28.89 46.77
N ILE A 29 -13.89 -29.37 45.53
CA ILE A 29 -13.67 -28.56 44.31
C ILE A 29 -14.60 -27.34 44.29
N MET A 30 -15.87 -27.50 44.69
CA MET A 30 -16.79 -26.36 44.80
C MET A 30 -16.31 -25.33 45.84
N LYS A 31 -15.88 -25.78 47.03
CA LYS A 31 -15.29 -24.90 48.05
C LYS A 31 -14.01 -24.22 47.58
N LEU A 32 -13.16 -24.91 46.82
CA LEU A 32 -11.96 -24.33 46.24
C LEU A 32 -12.31 -23.18 45.29
N LEU A 33 -13.32 -23.38 44.45
CA LEU A 33 -13.83 -22.33 43.56
C LEU A 33 -14.51 -21.19 44.32
N ASP A 34 -15.03 -21.40 45.54
CA ASP A 34 -15.54 -20.32 46.41
C ASP A 34 -14.42 -19.42 46.93
N GLY A 35 -13.18 -19.92 46.99
CA GLY A 35 -12.00 -19.16 47.41
C GLY A 35 -11.31 -18.36 46.31
N VAL A 36 -11.90 -18.23 45.12
CA VAL A 36 -11.31 -17.50 43.99
C VAL A 36 -11.33 -15.99 44.22
N GLU A 37 -10.23 -15.30 43.91
CA GLU A 37 -10.21 -13.82 43.93
C GLU A 37 -10.93 -13.30 42.68
N ARG A 38 -11.73 -12.23 42.83
CA ARG A 38 -12.60 -11.71 41.76
C ARG A 38 -12.47 -10.19 41.65
N TYR A 39 -12.24 -9.72 40.42
CA TYR A 39 -12.28 -8.30 40.07
C TYR A 39 -13.71 -7.83 39.74
N ASP A 40 -13.93 -6.52 39.75
CA ASP A 40 -15.24 -5.88 39.51
C ASP A 40 -15.81 -6.18 38.10
N ASP A 41 -14.96 -6.51 37.13
CA ASP A 41 -15.32 -6.89 35.75
C ASP A 41 -15.75 -8.37 35.61
N GLY A 42 -15.73 -9.11 36.72
CA GLY A 42 -16.03 -10.54 36.79
C GLY A 42 -14.89 -11.45 36.35
N THR A 43 -13.66 -10.93 36.24
CA THR A 43 -12.45 -11.71 36.06
C THR A 43 -12.10 -12.42 37.38
N CYS A 44 -11.79 -13.72 37.30
CA CYS A 44 -11.48 -14.54 38.47
C CYS A 44 -10.08 -15.16 38.34
N TYR A 45 -9.29 -15.17 39.41
CA TYR A 45 -7.97 -15.78 39.43
C TYR A 45 -7.66 -16.38 40.81
N PHE A 46 -6.69 -17.28 40.84
CA PHE A 46 -6.12 -17.81 42.06
C PHE A 46 -4.78 -17.13 42.34
N ASP A 47 -4.68 -16.52 43.52
CA ASP A 47 -3.44 -15.98 44.07
C ASP A 47 -2.92 -16.93 45.14
N GLU A 48 -1.70 -17.43 44.97
CA GLU A 48 -1.10 -18.33 45.94
C GLU A 48 -0.28 -17.51 46.95
N LYS A 49 -0.93 -17.09 48.03
CA LYS A 49 -0.27 -16.39 49.14
C LYS A 49 0.54 -17.38 49.97
N PHE A 50 1.82 -17.51 49.62
CA PHE A 50 2.90 -18.20 50.36
C PHE A 50 2.56 -19.58 50.93
N VAL A 51 2.79 -20.62 50.13
CA VAL A 51 3.02 -21.96 50.64
C VAL A 51 4.19 -22.58 49.86
N ASP A 52 5.30 -22.81 50.55
CA ASP A 52 6.54 -23.49 50.14
C ASP A 52 7.70 -22.69 49.53
N ALA A 53 8.90 -23.20 49.82
CA ALA A 53 10.23 -22.58 49.70
C ALA A 53 10.73 -22.31 48.26
N HIS A 54 9.84 -22.27 47.27
CA HIS A 54 10.14 -22.09 45.85
C HIS A 54 9.57 -20.78 45.28
N GLY A 55 9.81 -19.66 45.98
CA GLY A 55 9.52 -18.31 45.48
C GLY A 55 8.03 -18.01 45.24
N PRO A 56 7.69 -16.77 44.86
CA PRO A 56 6.31 -16.41 44.53
C PRO A 56 5.86 -17.19 43.29
N GLN A 57 4.75 -17.94 43.36
CA GLN A 57 4.10 -18.44 42.15
C GLN A 57 3.30 -17.32 41.51
N ASP A 58 3.49 -17.13 40.21
CA ASP A 58 2.71 -16.17 39.46
C ASP A 58 1.23 -16.61 39.44
N PRO A 59 0.25 -15.70 39.62
CA PRO A 59 -1.18 -16.01 39.64
C PRO A 59 -1.68 -16.81 38.43
N LEU A 60 -0.98 -16.67 37.30
CA LEU A 60 -1.22 -17.42 36.08
C LEU A 60 -0.96 -18.93 36.24
N SER A 61 0.12 -19.29 36.94
CA SER A 61 0.52 -20.68 37.18
C SER A 61 -0.39 -21.37 38.19
N ALA A 62 -0.76 -20.65 39.25
CA ALA A 62 -1.72 -21.12 40.26
C ALA A 62 -3.09 -21.36 39.62
N SER A 63 -3.60 -20.40 38.84
CA SER A 63 -4.88 -20.51 38.14
C SER A 63 -4.88 -21.66 37.12
N LEU A 64 -3.78 -21.83 36.36
CA LEU A 64 -3.62 -22.95 35.43
C LEU A 64 -3.69 -24.29 36.15
N SER A 65 -2.95 -24.44 37.25
CA SER A 65 -2.86 -25.70 37.99
C SER A 65 -4.23 -26.19 38.48
N VAL A 66 -5.10 -25.25 38.85
CA VAL A 66 -6.49 -25.53 39.25
C VAL A 66 -7.32 -25.92 38.03
N VAL A 67 -7.31 -25.14 36.96
CA VAL A 67 -8.10 -25.40 35.74
C VAL A 67 -7.72 -26.74 35.09
N ARG A 68 -6.42 -27.02 34.99
CA ARG A 68 -5.88 -28.26 34.44
C ARG A 68 -6.25 -29.46 35.32
N GLY A 69 -6.15 -29.32 36.64
CA GLY A 69 -6.56 -30.36 37.59
C GLY A 69 -8.06 -30.68 37.53
N ILE A 70 -8.91 -29.67 37.45
CA ILE A 70 -10.35 -29.84 37.30
C ILE A 70 -10.68 -30.53 35.96
N THR A 71 -10.04 -30.11 34.88
CA THR A 71 -10.25 -30.66 33.53
C THR A 71 -9.82 -32.13 33.44
N ALA A 72 -8.65 -32.45 33.99
CA ALA A 72 -8.16 -33.82 34.06
C ALA A 72 -9.10 -34.71 34.88
N PHE A 73 -9.59 -34.21 36.01
CA PHE A 73 -10.53 -34.93 36.85
C PHE A 73 -11.89 -35.17 36.17
N ALA A 74 -12.43 -34.15 35.50
CA ALA A 74 -13.67 -34.25 34.72
C ALA A 74 -13.58 -35.30 33.61
N SER A 75 -12.43 -35.36 32.93
CA SER A 75 -12.17 -36.33 31.87
C SER A 75 -12.08 -37.77 32.39
N ALA A 76 -11.58 -37.95 33.62
CA ALA A 76 -11.40 -39.26 34.25
C ALA A 76 -12.70 -39.85 34.82
N THR A 77 -13.64 -39.03 35.30
CA THR A 77 -14.87 -39.50 35.96
C THR A 77 -16.09 -39.64 35.05
N GLN A 78 -16.07 -39.07 33.83
CA GLN A 78 -17.21 -39.04 32.87
C GLN A 78 -18.53 -38.45 33.40
N GLU A 79 -18.62 -38.08 34.69
CA GLU A 79 -19.77 -37.45 35.32
C GLU A 79 -19.70 -35.91 35.23
N SER A 80 -20.84 -35.25 34.99
CA SER A 80 -20.88 -33.78 34.95
C SER A 80 -20.66 -33.19 36.34
N LEU A 81 -19.52 -32.51 36.52
CA LEU A 81 -19.16 -31.88 37.79
C LEU A 81 -20.07 -30.70 38.17
N ASN A 82 -21.01 -30.28 37.30
CA ASN A 82 -21.96 -29.18 37.52
C ASN A 82 -21.31 -27.98 38.24
N LEU A 83 -20.14 -27.58 37.77
CA LEU A 83 -19.39 -26.48 38.37
C LEU A 83 -20.07 -25.13 38.05
N PRO A 84 -19.92 -24.14 38.93
CA PRO A 84 -20.43 -22.78 38.71
C PRO A 84 -19.82 -22.18 37.44
N GLY A 85 -20.63 -22.10 36.37
CA GLY A 85 -20.17 -21.65 35.06
C GLY A 85 -19.70 -20.20 35.02
N ASP A 86 -20.19 -19.35 35.93
CA ASP A 86 -19.75 -17.96 36.08
C ASP A 86 -18.28 -17.86 36.53
N LYS A 87 -17.82 -18.82 37.34
CA LYS A 87 -16.42 -18.86 37.82
C LYS A 87 -15.47 -19.37 36.75
N ILE A 88 -15.89 -20.39 36.00
CA ILE A 88 -15.14 -20.88 34.84
C ILE A 88 -15.03 -19.79 33.77
N LEU A 89 -16.11 -19.03 33.53
CA LEU A 89 -16.09 -17.86 32.67
C LEU A 89 -15.16 -16.76 33.20
N GLY A 90 -15.16 -16.52 34.51
CA GLY A 90 -14.23 -15.56 35.15
C GLY A 90 -12.76 -15.95 34.99
N LEU A 91 -12.45 -17.25 35.10
CA LEU A 91 -11.10 -17.77 34.84
C LEU A 91 -10.72 -17.63 33.35
N ALA A 92 -11.66 -17.92 32.43
CA ALA A 92 -11.43 -17.71 31.00
C ALA A 92 -11.15 -16.23 30.68
N LYS A 93 -11.89 -15.30 31.30
CA LYS A 93 -11.64 -13.86 31.20
C LYS A 93 -10.24 -13.48 31.69
N PHE A 94 -9.78 -14.08 32.78
CA PHE A 94 -8.44 -13.83 33.30
C PHE A 94 -7.37 -14.21 32.28
N PHE A 95 -7.41 -15.44 31.75
CA PHE A 95 -6.43 -15.88 30.76
C PHE A 95 -6.53 -15.12 29.43
N LEU A 96 -7.72 -14.66 29.02
CA LEU A 96 -7.87 -13.83 27.82
C LEU A 96 -7.45 -12.36 28.03
N GLY A 97 -7.56 -11.86 29.26
CA GLY A 97 -7.19 -10.49 29.63
C GLY A 97 -5.68 -10.28 29.78
N VAL A 98 -4.91 -11.36 29.94
CA VAL A 98 -3.45 -11.32 29.86
C VAL A 98 -3.07 -11.17 28.38
N GLU A 99 -2.86 -9.94 27.92
CA GLU A 99 -2.63 -9.62 26.50
C GLU A 99 -1.48 -10.44 25.87
N ILE A 100 -0.23 -10.03 26.13
CA ILE A 100 0.98 -10.70 25.67
C ILE A 100 1.86 -10.92 26.89
N PRO A 101 2.01 -12.17 27.38
CA PRO A 101 2.87 -12.45 28.51
C PRO A 101 4.32 -12.10 28.21
N GLY A 102 5.02 -11.51 29.19
CA GLY A 102 6.42 -11.10 29.04
C GLY A 102 7.43 -12.26 28.97
N SER A 103 7.01 -13.48 29.28
CA SER A 103 7.87 -14.68 29.25
C SER A 103 7.23 -15.83 28.46
N ALA A 104 8.08 -16.66 27.83
CA ALA A 104 7.62 -17.86 27.13
C ALA A 104 6.97 -18.90 28.06
N LYS A 105 7.36 -18.90 29.34
CA LYS A 105 6.76 -19.75 30.38
C LYS A 105 5.31 -19.33 30.65
N ASP A 106 5.07 -18.03 30.76
CA ASP A 106 3.72 -17.50 31.01
C ASP A 106 2.82 -17.67 29.78
N LEU A 107 3.37 -17.50 28.58
CA LEU A 107 2.66 -17.81 27.33
C LEU A 107 2.25 -19.28 27.26
N TYR A 108 3.14 -20.20 27.64
CA TYR A 108 2.78 -21.62 27.73
C TYR A 108 1.65 -21.83 28.75
N HIS A 109 1.75 -21.23 29.93
CA HIS A 109 0.72 -21.37 30.96
C HIS A 109 -0.65 -20.85 30.52
N GLN A 110 -0.67 -19.72 29.81
CA GLN A 110 -1.90 -19.14 29.26
C GLN A 110 -2.53 -20.05 28.21
N ILE A 111 -1.76 -20.52 27.23
CA ILE A 111 -2.28 -21.38 26.15
C ILE A 111 -2.75 -22.72 26.70
N ASP A 112 -2.01 -23.34 27.63
CA ASP A 112 -2.38 -24.60 28.28
C ASP A 112 -3.70 -24.45 29.05
N ALA A 113 -3.89 -23.32 29.74
CA ALA A 113 -5.13 -23.04 30.48
C ALA A 113 -6.33 -22.88 29.54
N LEU A 114 -6.17 -22.12 28.45
CA LEU A 114 -7.22 -21.93 27.45
C LEU A 114 -7.57 -23.26 26.73
N SER A 115 -6.57 -24.10 26.46
CA SER A 115 -6.78 -25.44 25.89
C SER A 115 -7.53 -26.37 26.85
N CYS A 116 -7.20 -26.32 28.15
CA CYS A 116 -7.94 -27.05 29.17
C CYS A 116 -9.39 -26.58 29.26
N LEU A 117 -9.65 -25.26 29.17
CA LEU A 117 -11.01 -24.71 29.21
C LEU A 117 -11.85 -25.13 27.99
N GLU A 118 -11.25 -25.20 26.80
CA GLU A 118 -11.91 -25.67 25.58
C GLU A 118 -12.29 -27.17 25.68
N ASN A 119 -11.42 -27.99 26.23
CA ASN A 119 -11.61 -29.45 26.34
C ASN A 119 -12.12 -29.89 27.73
N SER A 120 -12.65 -28.97 28.54
CA SER A 120 -12.93 -29.24 29.95
C SER A 120 -14.04 -30.27 30.19
N GLY A 121 -14.91 -30.50 29.20
CA GLY A 121 -16.09 -31.39 29.34
C GLY A 121 -17.13 -30.91 30.38
N VAL A 122 -16.88 -29.80 31.07
CA VAL A 122 -17.74 -29.24 32.13
C VAL A 122 -18.48 -27.99 31.65
N SER A 123 -17.75 -26.96 31.24
CA SER A 123 -18.33 -25.71 30.73
C SER A 123 -17.36 -25.08 29.74
N VAL A 124 -17.79 -24.94 28.49
CA VAL A 124 -16.97 -24.38 27.42
C VAL A 124 -17.26 -22.87 27.32
N PRO A 125 -16.32 -21.99 27.69
CA PRO A 125 -16.48 -20.56 27.52
C PRO A 125 -16.56 -20.20 26.03
N LEU A 126 -17.56 -19.39 25.67
CA LEU A 126 -17.81 -18.93 24.30
C LEU A 126 -17.49 -17.45 24.16
N ILE A 127 -16.86 -17.09 23.05
CA ILE A 127 -16.52 -15.73 22.66
C ILE A 127 -17.51 -15.27 21.60
N LEU A 128 -18.20 -14.17 21.89
CA LEU A 128 -18.98 -13.41 20.92
C LEU A 128 -18.08 -12.37 20.28
N SER A 129 -17.84 -12.53 18.98
CA SER A 129 -17.02 -11.62 18.19
C SER A 129 -17.85 -10.94 17.10
N LEU A 130 -17.56 -9.66 16.88
CA LEU A 130 -18.17 -8.84 15.83
C LEU A 130 -17.10 -8.61 14.76
N PRO A 131 -17.19 -9.26 13.57
CA PRO A 131 -16.21 -9.06 12.49
C PRO A 131 -16.17 -7.63 11.96
N ALA A 132 -17.23 -6.85 12.18
CA ALA A 132 -17.30 -5.43 11.85
C ALA A 132 -17.93 -4.67 13.02
N THR A 133 -17.29 -3.57 13.43
CA THR A 133 -17.78 -2.68 14.50
C THR A 133 -18.68 -1.57 13.98
N VAL A 134 -18.73 -1.38 12.65
CA VAL A 134 -19.55 -0.37 11.96
C VAL A 134 -20.43 -1.06 10.93
N ILE A 135 -21.71 -0.71 10.89
CA ILE A 135 -22.69 -1.27 9.96
C ILE A 135 -23.33 -0.12 9.18
N SER A 136 -23.24 -0.15 7.85
CA SER A 136 -23.89 0.84 7.01
C SER A 136 -25.29 0.38 6.59
N VAL A 137 -26.32 1.09 7.08
CA VAL A 137 -27.71 0.90 6.63
C VAL A 137 -27.84 1.22 5.13
N SER A 138 -27.06 2.19 4.62
CA SER A 138 -27.08 2.60 3.21
C SER A 138 -26.50 1.55 2.27
N ARG A 139 -25.46 0.81 2.70
CA ARG A 139 -24.87 -0.31 1.93
C ARG A 139 -25.62 -1.64 2.14
N LYS A 140 -26.67 -1.64 2.97
CA LYS A 140 -27.40 -2.85 3.40
C LYS A 140 -26.48 -3.87 4.06
N ASP A 141 -25.50 -3.38 4.83
CA ASP A 141 -24.62 -4.25 5.60
C ASP A 141 -25.44 -4.99 6.65
N GLN A 142 -25.13 -6.27 6.83
CA GLN A 142 -25.81 -7.14 7.79
C GLN A 142 -24.99 -7.23 9.08
N LEU A 143 -25.66 -7.21 10.22
CA LEU A 143 -25.01 -7.52 11.50
C LEU A 143 -24.58 -8.98 11.46
N LYS A 144 -23.27 -9.18 11.61
CA LYS A 144 -22.61 -10.47 11.64
C LYS A 144 -22.07 -10.70 13.04
N VAL A 145 -22.46 -11.80 13.65
CA VAL A 145 -21.98 -12.24 14.96
C VAL A 145 -21.32 -13.59 14.78
N ARG A 146 -20.11 -13.76 15.29
CA ARG A 146 -19.40 -15.03 15.28
C ARG A 146 -19.25 -15.54 16.71
N VAL A 147 -19.64 -16.79 16.92
CA VAL A 147 -19.56 -17.48 18.21
C VAL A 147 -18.47 -18.54 18.14
N ASN A 148 -17.36 -18.30 18.83
CA ASN A 148 -16.20 -19.18 18.83
C ASN A 148 -15.88 -19.67 20.24
N THR A 149 -15.07 -20.72 20.35
CA THR A 149 -14.43 -21.11 21.62
C THR A 149 -13.26 -20.17 21.95
N VAL A 150 -12.67 -20.34 23.13
CA VAL A 150 -11.54 -19.52 23.59
C VAL A 150 -10.28 -19.58 22.71
N LEU A 151 -10.04 -20.68 21.99
CA LEU A 151 -8.95 -20.80 21.02
C LEU A 151 -9.40 -20.56 19.57
N GLY A 152 -10.63 -20.12 19.36
CA GLY A 152 -11.13 -19.71 18.05
C GLY A 152 -11.77 -20.82 17.22
N SER A 153 -11.95 -22.02 17.75
CA SER A 153 -12.70 -23.10 17.10
C SER A 153 -14.18 -22.76 16.96
N ALA A 154 -14.88 -23.41 16.03
CA ALA A 154 -16.32 -23.26 15.88
C ALA A 154 -17.05 -23.74 17.14
N GLY A 155 -17.92 -22.91 17.70
CA GLY A 155 -18.75 -23.29 18.85
C GLY A 155 -19.75 -24.41 18.50
N PRO A 156 -20.34 -25.05 19.52
CA PRO A 156 -21.42 -26.03 19.32
C PRO A 156 -22.64 -25.38 18.62
N PRO A 157 -23.54 -26.18 18.01
CA PRO A 157 -24.71 -25.63 17.32
C PRO A 157 -25.62 -24.90 18.31
N LEU A 158 -25.63 -23.57 18.22
CA LEU A 158 -26.32 -22.67 19.13
C LEU A 158 -27.21 -21.69 18.37
N SER A 159 -28.40 -21.44 18.91
CA SER A 159 -29.28 -20.34 18.50
C SER A 159 -28.83 -19.06 19.17
N VAL A 160 -28.49 -18.04 18.37
CA VAL A 160 -28.10 -16.72 18.87
C VAL A 160 -29.25 -15.76 18.65
N LYS A 161 -29.76 -15.20 19.74
CA LYS A 161 -30.82 -14.20 19.70
C LYS A 161 -30.25 -12.83 20.03
N LEU A 162 -30.55 -11.86 19.18
CA LEU A 162 -30.47 -10.47 19.57
C LEU A 162 -31.59 -10.23 20.58
N MET A 163 -31.28 -9.60 21.72
CA MET A 163 -32.27 -9.38 22.78
C MET A 163 -32.67 -7.91 22.85
N GLN A 164 -31.69 -7.01 22.82
CA GLN A 164 -31.88 -5.58 23.02
C GLN A 164 -30.87 -4.79 22.19
N ILE A 165 -31.31 -3.64 21.68
CA ILE A 165 -30.45 -2.64 21.05
C ILE A 165 -30.57 -1.35 21.87
N PHE A 166 -29.43 -0.78 22.23
CA PHE A 166 -29.34 0.49 22.93
C PHE A 166 -28.79 1.55 21.97
N SER A 167 -29.45 2.70 21.92
CA SER A 167 -28.88 3.89 21.30
C SER A 167 -27.91 4.54 22.28
N SER A 168 -26.71 4.89 21.81
CA SER A 168 -25.68 5.49 22.66
C SER A 168 -26.22 6.72 23.40
N GLY A 169 -26.26 6.65 24.75
CA GLY A 169 -26.72 7.76 25.59
C GLY A 169 -28.18 7.75 26.00
N SER A 170 -29.00 6.79 25.55
CA SER A 170 -30.34 6.55 26.09
C SER A 170 -30.40 5.21 26.84
N LYS A 171 -31.19 5.15 27.92
CA LYS A 171 -31.56 3.88 28.58
C LYS A 171 -32.73 3.18 27.86
N ASP A 172 -33.29 3.81 26.83
CA ASP A 172 -34.38 3.25 26.03
C ASP A 172 -33.83 2.10 25.18
N ALA A 173 -34.10 0.87 25.63
CA ALA A 173 -33.78 -0.35 24.90
C ALA A 173 -34.91 -0.65 23.92
N SER A 174 -34.59 -0.79 22.64
CA SER A 174 -35.50 -1.49 21.73
C SER A 174 -35.33 -2.99 21.99
N VAL A 175 -36.28 -3.58 22.73
CA VAL A 175 -36.35 -5.04 22.92
C VAL A 175 -36.76 -5.65 21.59
N ILE A 176 -35.84 -6.39 21.00
CA ILE A 176 -35.98 -7.00 19.68
C ILE A 176 -35.54 -8.45 19.90
N ASP A 177 -36.43 -9.29 20.42
CA ASP A 177 -36.21 -10.73 20.57
C ASP A 177 -36.20 -11.37 19.17
N GLN A 178 -35.04 -11.31 18.49
CA GLN A 178 -34.89 -11.74 17.11
C GLN A 178 -33.72 -12.71 16.96
N GLU A 179 -34.05 -13.89 16.43
CA GLU A 179 -33.08 -14.96 16.17
C GLU A 179 -32.25 -14.68 14.92
N LEU A 180 -30.93 -14.84 15.03
CA LEU A 180 -29.98 -14.69 13.93
C LEU A 180 -29.91 -15.98 13.11
N LYS A 181 -29.87 -15.85 11.77
CA LYS A 181 -29.72 -17.01 10.89
C LYS A 181 -28.27 -17.48 10.84
N PHE A 182 -28.03 -18.75 11.08
CA PHE A 182 -26.70 -19.33 10.99
C PHE A 182 -26.32 -19.64 9.54
N ASP A 183 -25.21 -19.06 9.07
CA ASP A 183 -24.56 -19.36 7.80
C ASP A 183 -23.47 -20.43 8.02
N PRO A 184 -23.69 -21.70 7.60
CA PRO A 184 -22.77 -22.80 7.85
C PRO A 184 -21.49 -22.72 7.01
N GLU A 185 -21.48 -22.02 5.88
CA GLU A 185 -20.28 -21.91 5.04
C GLU A 185 -19.24 -20.98 5.66
N ARG A 186 -19.70 -19.95 6.38
CA ARG A 186 -18.84 -18.92 6.97
C ARG A 186 -18.73 -19.03 8.50
N ALA A 187 -19.50 -19.92 9.12
CA ALA A 187 -19.67 -20.06 10.56
C ALA A 187 -20.02 -18.72 11.23
N VAL A 188 -21.02 -18.01 10.69
CA VAL A 188 -21.45 -16.69 11.18
C VAL A 188 -22.97 -16.64 11.33
N HIS A 189 -23.43 -15.99 12.39
CA HIS A 189 -24.84 -15.69 12.63
C HIS A 189 -25.16 -14.31 12.05
N VAL A 190 -26.15 -14.23 11.18
CA VAL A 190 -26.44 -13.06 10.36
C VAL A 190 -27.85 -12.53 10.64
N LEU A 191 -27.96 -11.21 10.82
CA LEU A 191 -29.22 -10.49 10.84
C LEU A 191 -29.54 -9.97 9.43
N GLU A 192 -30.49 -10.60 8.74
CA GLU A 192 -30.83 -10.23 7.35
C GLU A 192 -31.50 -8.86 7.22
N THR A 193 -32.28 -8.43 8.23
CA THR A 193 -33.01 -7.16 8.20
C THR A 193 -33.04 -6.52 9.59
N LEU A 194 -32.55 -5.28 9.68
CA LEU A 194 -32.73 -4.43 10.86
C LEU A 194 -34.23 -4.17 11.09
N PRO A 195 -34.74 -4.32 12.32
CA PRO A 195 -36.15 -4.14 12.63
C PRO A 195 -36.59 -2.68 12.45
N LYS A 196 -37.81 -2.50 11.94
CA LYS A 196 -38.40 -1.19 11.59
C LYS A 196 -38.53 -0.18 12.75
N ASN A 197 -38.35 -0.64 13.99
CA ASN A 197 -38.46 0.16 15.21
C ASN A 197 -37.11 0.70 15.72
N VAL A 198 -36.00 0.43 15.04
CA VAL A 198 -34.70 1.01 15.39
C VAL A 198 -34.64 2.42 14.80
N ASP A 199 -34.98 3.40 15.63
CA ASP A 199 -34.76 4.81 15.31
C ASP A 199 -33.25 5.06 15.33
N VAL A 200 -32.64 5.09 14.15
CA VAL A 200 -31.24 5.50 13.97
C VAL A 200 -31.22 7.00 14.22
N GLY A 201 -31.06 7.35 15.51
CA GLY A 201 -31.51 8.60 16.10
C GLY A 201 -31.33 9.88 15.29
N LYS A 202 -32.24 10.83 15.55
CA LYS A 202 -32.10 12.22 15.11
C LYS A 202 -30.82 12.81 15.71
N LEU A 203 -29.94 13.33 14.85
CA LEU A 203 -28.62 13.86 15.22
C LEU A 203 -28.74 15.05 16.19
N ASP A 204 -28.51 14.82 17.49
CA ASP A 204 -28.39 15.88 18.49
C ASP A 204 -26.95 16.39 18.57
N LEU A 205 -26.76 17.66 18.19
CA LEU A 205 -25.47 18.33 18.01
C LEU A 205 -24.80 18.77 19.34
N ALA A 206 -25.15 18.17 20.47
CA ALA A 206 -24.68 18.56 21.80
C ALA A 206 -23.49 17.73 22.34
N ARG A 207 -23.15 16.58 21.73
CA ARG A 207 -22.02 15.72 22.16
C ARG A 207 -20.85 15.76 21.16
N GLU A 208 -19.63 15.53 21.64
CA GLU A 208 -18.48 15.22 20.78
C GLU A 208 -18.82 13.98 19.95
N ASN A 209 -18.92 14.17 18.63
CA ASN A 209 -19.24 13.11 17.69
C ASN A 209 -18.09 13.02 16.68
N ASP A 210 -17.40 11.89 16.64
CA ASP A 210 -16.46 11.55 15.58
C ASP A 210 -17.24 10.91 14.43
N VAL A 211 -17.92 11.72 13.63
CA VAL A 211 -18.65 11.21 12.46
C VAL A 211 -17.64 10.86 11.36
N ALA A 212 -17.53 9.57 11.04
CA ALA A 212 -16.72 9.09 9.92
C ALA A 212 -17.60 8.88 8.68
N LEU A 213 -17.33 9.64 7.60
CA LEU A 213 -18.02 9.52 6.31
C LEU A 213 -17.02 9.11 5.24
N SER A 214 -17.49 8.47 4.17
CA SER A 214 -16.69 8.20 2.98
C SER A 214 -17.51 8.60 1.76
N ALA A 215 -16.91 9.35 0.84
CA ALA A 215 -17.57 9.81 -0.37
C ALA A 215 -16.63 9.81 -1.57
N ASN A 216 -17.17 9.49 -2.75
CA ASN A 216 -16.45 9.63 -4.02
C ASN A 216 -16.77 10.96 -4.72
N HIS A 217 -16.06 11.26 -5.80
CA HIS A 217 -16.26 12.47 -6.60
C HIS A 217 -17.68 12.64 -7.19
N LEU A 218 -18.49 11.59 -7.33
CA LEU A 218 -19.86 11.67 -7.85
C LEU A 218 -20.91 11.93 -6.76
N GLN A 219 -20.54 11.75 -5.50
CA GLN A 219 -21.42 11.95 -4.35
C GLN A 219 -21.41 13.40 -3.88
N LYS A 220 -22.44 13.76 -3.12
CA LYS A 220 -22.59 15.09 -2.55
C LYS A 220 -22.69 15.00 -1.04
N LEU A 221 -21.98 15.86 -0.33
CA LEU A 221 -22.09 15.99 1.11
C LEU A 221 -23.07 17.10 1.45
N ARG A 222 -24.16 16.76 2.12
CA ARG A 222 -25.16 17.73 2.60
C ARG A 222 -25.04 17.90 4.10
N LEU A 223 -24.75 19.12 4.54
CA LEU A 223 -24.79 19.51 5.94
C LEU A 223 -25.98 20.45 6.16
N SER A 224 -26.80 20.16 7.16
CA SER A 224 -27.93 21.00 7.53
C SER A 224 -28.06 21.11 9.04
N PHE A 225 -28.15 22.32 9.58
CA PHE A 225 -28.29 22.55 11.00
C PHE A 225 -29.19 23.75 11.31
N GLN A 226 -29.62 23.84 12.56
CA GLN A 226 -30.42 24.94 13.08
C GLN A 226 -29.76 25.46 14.35
N LEU A 227 -29.79 26.78 14.53
CA LEU A 227 -29.28 27.42 15.73
C LEU A 227 -30.44 28.00 16.51
N SER A 228 -30.44 27.76 17.81
CA SER A 228 -31.42 28.31 18.74
C SER A 228 -30.69 28.98 19.90
N THR A 229 -31.26 30.07 20.40
CA THR A 229 -30.78 30.72 21.62
C THR A 229 -31.14 29.85 22.84
N PRO A 230 -30.51 30.09 24.01
CA PRO A 230 -30.88 29.39 25.25
C PRO A 230 -32.37 29.51 25.61
N PHE A 231 -33.06 30.53 25.09
CA PHE A 231 -34.50 30.77 25.26
C PHE A 231 -35.37 30.09 24.18
N GLY A 232 -34.80 29.17 23.39
CA GLY A 232 -35.51 28.38 22.36
C GLY A 232 -35.92 29.15 21.10
N LYS A 233 -35.45 30.39 20.92
CA LYS A 233 -35.73 31.19 19.71
C LYS A 233 -34.70 30.90 18.63
N ALA A 234 -35.14 30.82 17.37
CA ALA A 234 -34.23 30.63 16.24
C ALA A 234 -33.23 31.79 16.16
N PHE A 235 -31.94 31.46 16.09
CA PHE A 235 -30.84 32.42 16.01
C PHE A 235 -30.24 32.41 14.60
N LYS A 236 -29.97 33.59 14.05
CA LYS A 236 -29.38 33.77 12.73
C LYS A 236 -28.01 34.44 12.88
N PRO A 237 -26.91 33.67 12.98
CA PRO A 237 -25.56 34.25 12.96
C PRO A 237 -25.29 34.98 11.65
N HIS A 238 -24.46 36.01 11.73
CA HIS A 238 -23.94 36.75 10.59
C HIS A 238 -23.18 35.85 9.61
N GLN A 239 -22.32 34.94 10.11
CA GLN A 239 -21.54 34.03 9.27
C GLN A 239 -21.40 32.64 9.91
N ALA A 240 -21.48 31.61 9.05
CA ALA A 240 -21.17 30.22 9.40
C ALA A 240 -20.29 29.63 8.30
N PHE A 241 -19.22 28.96 8.70
CA PHE A 241 -18.25 28.36 7.81
C PHE A 241 -18.10 26.87 8.09
N LEU A 242 -18.03 26.09 7.02
CA LEU A 242 -17.62 24.70 7.05
C LEU A 242 -16.18 24.62 6.54
N LYS A 243 -15.27 24.18 7.41
CA LYS A 243 -13.86 24.00 7.10
C LYS A 243 -13.56 22.52 6.92
N LEU A 244 -12.90 22.17 5.82
CA LEU A 244 -12.37 20.86 5.51
C LEU A 244 -10.85 20.93 5.51
N ARG A 245 -10.18 20.13 6.34
CA ARG A 245 -8.72 20.08 6.43
C ARG A 245 -8.23 18.72 5.96
N HIS A 246 -7.47 18.69 4.87
CA HIS A 246 -6.82 17.48 4.40
C HIS A 246 -5.68 17.05 5.32
N GLU A 247 -5.33 15.76 5.36
CA GLU A 247 -4.16 15.23 6.07
C GLU A 247 -2.83 15.90 5.65
N SER A 248 -2.72 16.33 4.39
CA SER A 248 -1.58 17.13 3.91
C SER A 248 -1.56 18.56 4.44
N GLY A 249 -2.51 18.92 5.31
CA GLY A 249 -2.70 20.21 5.95
C GLY A 249 -3.15 21.35 5.03
N VAL A 250 -3.69 21.04 3.85
CA VAL A 250 -4.41 22.00 3.01
C VAL A 250 -5.81 22.20 3.59
N GLU A 251 -6.23 23.45 3.73
CA GLU A 251 -7.51 23.82 4.32
C GLU A 251 -8.43 24.45 3.28
N HIS A 252 -9.69 24.01 3.25
CA HIS A 252 -10.74 24.54 2.39
C HIS A 252 -11.90 25.05 3.25
N THR A 253 -12.26 26.32 3.11
CA THR A 253 -13.33 26.95 3.87
C THR A 253 -14.50 27.30 2.97
N PHE A 254 -15.70 26.82 3.32
CA PHE A 254 -16.93 27.05 2.58
C PHE A 254 -17.93 27.84 3.43
N VAL A 255 -18.62 28.79 2.80
CA VAL A 255 -19.67 29.58 3.47
C VAL A 255 -20.97 28.79 3.47
N VAL A 256 -21.60 28.64 4.64
CA VAL A 256 -22.88 27.93 4.77
C VAL A 256 -24.04 28.87 4.47
N GLY A 257 -24.93 28.46 3.55
CA GLY A 257 -26.08 29.25 3.14
C GLY A 257 -27.18 29.28 4.21
N ASN A 258 -27.91 30.40 4.28
CA ASN A 258 -29.05 30.56 5.19
C ASN A 258 -30.38 30.48 4.40
N SER A 259 -31.18 29.44 4.63
CA SER A 259 -32.50 29.25 4.02
C SER A 259 -33.64 29.80 4.90
N GLY A 260 -33.34 30.72 5.82
CA GLY A 260 -34.30 31.43 6.66
C GLY A 260 -34.72 30.70 7.93
N LYS A 261 -34.92 29.37 7.89
CA LYS A 261 -35.18 28.52 9.07
C LYS A 261 -34.07 27.52 9.40
N LYS A 262 -33.23 27.18 8.41
CA LYS A 262 -32.12 26.22 8.55
C LYS A 262 -30.90 26.74 7.79
N PHE A 263 -29.73 26.40 8.29
CA PHE A 263 -28.47 26.56 7.59
C PHE A 263 -28.20 25.29 6.79
N GLU A 264 -27.85 25.45 5.53
CA GLU A 264 -27.63 24.33 4.63
C GLU A 264 -26.48 24.61 3.68
N ILE A 265 -25.64 23.59 3.48
CA ILE A 265 -24.63 23.55 2.44
C ILE A 265 -24.60 22.17 1.80
N ILE A 266 -24.48 22.15 0.47
CA ILE A 266 -24.30 20.94 -0.32
C ILE A 266 -22.95 21.09 -1.02
N LEU A 267 -21.98 20.27 -0.65
CA LEU A 267 -20.71 20.15 -1.34
C LEU A 267 -20.86 19.12 -2.46
N ASP A 268 -20.79 19.61 -3.69
CA ASP A 268 -20.77 18.77 -4.89
C ASP A 268 -19.31 18.47 -5.26
N PHE A 269 -18.82 17.28 -4.93
CA PHE A 269 -17.40 16.97 -5.09
C PHE A 269 -16.97 17.01 -6.55
N LEU A 270 -17.85 16.65 -7.50
CA LEU A 270 -17.56 16.67 -8.94
C LEU A 270 -17.17 18.08 -9.43
N GLY A 271 -17.89 19.10 -8.97
CA GLY A 271 -17.61 20.50 -9.30
C GLY A 271 -16.50 21.12 -8.45
N LEU A 272 -16.02 20.42 -7.43
CA LEU A 272 -15.01 20.89 -6.49
C LEU A 272 -13.67 20.16 -6.63
N VAL A 273 -13.56 19.11 -7.46
CA VAL A 273 -12.31 18.33 -7.64
C VAL A 273 -11.10 19.23 -7.92
N ASP A 274 -11.24 20.18 -8.84
CA ASP A 274 -10.18 21.14 -9.16
C ASP A 274 -9.79 22.01 -7.95
N LYS A 275 -10.75 22.37 -7.11
CA LYS A 275 -10.54 23.20 -5.91
C LYS A 275 -9.94 22.42 -4.76
N PHE A 276 -10.17 21.11 -4.71
CA PHE A 276 -9.52 20.16 -3.79
C PHE A 276 -8.16 19.68 -4.31
N PHE A 277 -7.71 20.18 -5.46
CA PHE A 277 -6.43 19.81 -6.08
C PHE A 277 -6.28 18.31 -6.33
N TYR A 278 -7.39 17.60 -6.58
CA TYR A 278 -7.39 16.15 -6.82
C TYR A 278 -6.77 15.34 -5.66
N LEU A 279 -6.79 15.88 -4.44
CA LEU A 279 -6.26 15.22 -3.25
C LEU A 279 -7.28 14.22 -2.69
N SER A 280 -7.02 12.93 -2.89
CA SER A 280 -7.75 11.86 -2.22
C SER A 280 -7.15 11.60 -0.84
N GLY A 281 -8.00 11.32 0.14
CA GLY A 281 -7.56 11.05 1.51
C GLY A 281 -8.54 11.54 2.57
N LYS A 282 -8.05 11.63 3.80
CA LYS A 282 -8.86 12.01 4.96
C LYS A 282 -8.98 13.53 5.07
N TYR A 283 -10.22 14.02 5.18
CA TYR A 283 -10.55 15.41 5.43
C TYR A 283 -11.28 15.58 6.76
N ASP A 284 -10.70 16.32 7.69
CA ASP A 284 -11.35 16.67 8.95
C ASP A 284 -12.34 17.82 8.74
N LEU A 285 -13.56 17.65 9.26
CA LEU A 285 -14.68 18.58 9.17
C LEU A 285 -14.79 19.40 10.44
N GLN A 286 -14.75 20.72 10.31
CA GLN A 286 -14.94 21.65 11.42
C GLN A 286 -15.99 22.70 11.06
N LEU A 287 -16.99 22.85 11.94
CA LEU A 287 -18.01 23.90 11.83
C LEU A 287 -17.62 25.09 12.70
N THR A 288 -17.54 26.25 12.08
CA THR A 288 -17.27 27.53 12.75
C THR A 288 -18.49 28.43 12.60
N VAL A 289 -19.06 28.88 13.71
CA VAL A 289 -20.16 29.86 13.73
C VAL A 289 -19.77 31.02 14.63
N GLY A 290 -19.86 32.23 14.09
CA GLY A 290 -19.53 33.46 14.81
C GLY A 290 -20.42 34.61 14.40
N ASP A 291 -20.73 35.46 15.37
CA ASP A 291 -21.44 36.71 15.19
C ASP A 291 -21.02 37.70 16.29
N SER A 292 -21.08 39.00 16.02
CA SER A 292 -20.77 40.04 17.01
C SER A 292 -21.73 40.07 18.18
N VAL A 293 -22.95 39.53 18.00
CA VAL A 293 -23.97 39.41 19.05
C VAL A 293 -23.90 38.10 19.83
N MET A 294 -22.99 37.18 19.47
CA MET A 294 -22.78 35.92 20.20
C MET A 294 -21.77 36.13 21.34
N GLU A 295 -22.11 35.69 22.55
CA GLU A 295 -21.17 35.70 23.69
C GLU A 295 -20.00 34.73 23.48
N ASN A 296 -20.27 33.56 22.89
CA ASN A 296 -19.29 32.52 22.63
C ASN A 296 -19.36 32.09 21.16
N SER A 297 -18.24 32.12 20.44
CA SER A 297 -18.13 31.53 19.11
C SER A 297 -18.15 30.00 19.19
N ILE A 298 -18.80 29.36 18.23
CA ILE A 298 -18.84 27.89 18.15
C ILE A 298 -17.73 27.44 17.20
N LEU A 299 -16.78 26.69 17.72
CA LEU A 299 -15.78 25.94 16.95
C LEU A 299 -15.97 24.46 17.27
N LYS A 300 -16.64 23.72 16.40
CA LYS A 300 -17.01 22.32 16.67
C LYS A 300 -16.43 21.38 15.61
N PRO A 301 -15.55 20.43 15.97
CA PRO A 301 -15.22 19.33 15.08
C PRO A 301 -16.46 18.44 14.88
N LEU A 302 -16.79 18.15 13.62
CA LEU A 302 -17.92 17.30 13.25
C LEU A 302 -17.51 15.85 12.99
N GLY A 303 -16.22 15.62 12.72
CA GLY A 303 -15.66 14.30 12.36
C GLY A 303 -14.77 14.39 11.12
N HIS A 304 -14.67 13.31 10.34
CA HIS A 304 -13.86 13.25 9.14
C HIS A 304 -14.62 12.63 7.96
N VAL A 305 -14.28 13.06 6.75
CA VAL A 305 -14.73 12.47 5.50
C VAL A 305 -13.54 11.97 4.70
N GLU A 306 -13.55 10.70 4.35
CA GLU A 306 -12.58 10.11 3.42
C GLU A 306 -13.07 10.34 1.99
N LEU A 307 -12.31 11.10 1.22
CA LEU A 307 -12.66 11.48 -0.15
C LEU A 307 -11.84 10.71 -1.18
N ASP A 308 -12.54 10.09 -2.12
CA ASP A 308 -11.95 9.40 -3.27
C ASP A 308 -12.18 10.24 -4.54
N LEU A 309 -11.15 11.02 -4.90
CA LEU A 309 -11.10 11.90 -6.07
C LEU A 309 -10.28 11.25 -7.21
N PRO A 310 -10.57 11.59 -8.48
CA PRO A 310 -9.81 11.08 -9.61
C PRO A 310 -8.36 11.58 -9.63
N ASP A 311 -7.49 10.91 -10.39
CA ASP A 311 -6.10 11.33 -10.55
C ASP A 311 -5.98 12.71 -11.21
N ALA A 312 -5.00 13.49 -10.74
CA ALA A 312 -4.73 14.82 -11.26
C ALA A 312 -4.24 14.78 -12.71
N PRO A 313 -4.86 15.52 -13.66
CA PRO A 313 -4.29 15.69 -14.99
C PRO A 313 -2.95 16.43 -14.93
N GLU A 314 -2.05 16.21 -15.90
CA GLU A 314 -0.69 16.80 -15.92
C GLU A 314 -0.65 18.33 -15.77
N LYS A 315 -1.74 19.02 -16.13
CA LYS A 315 -1.90 20.48 -16.07
C LYS A 315 -2.71 20.97 -14.88
N ALA A 316 -3.07 20.11 -13.93
CA ALA A 316 -3.86 20.50 -12.77
C ALA A 316 -3.12 21.54 -11.92
N ALA A 317 -3.90 22.44 -11.31
CA ALA A 317 -3.38 23.32 -10.28
C ALA A 317 -2.86 22.49 -9.11
N ARG A 318 -1.65 22.79 -8.64
CA ARG A 318 -1.06 22.14 -7.47
C ARG A 318 -1.59 22.79 -6.20
N PRO A 319 -1.73 22.03 -5.09
CA PRO A 319 -2.12 22.61 -3.81
C PRO A 319 -1.13 23.71 -3.42
N PRO A 320 -1.59 24.76 -2.71
CA PRO A 320 -0.70 25.79 -2.19
C PRO A 320 0.36 25.11 -1.32
N SER A 321 1.62 25.44 -1.56
CA SER A 321 2.71 25.01 -0.70
C SER A 321 2.37 25.42 0.72
N GLN A 322 2.31 24.45 1.64
CA GLN A 322 2.12 24.76 3.06
C GLN A 322 3.13 25.82 3.49
N PRO A 323 2.82 26.64 4.51
CA PRO A 323 3.80 27.51 5.12
C PRO A 323 4.89 26.64 5.74
N ILE A 324 5.89 26.34 4.92
CA ILE A 324 7.17 25.75 5.25
C ILE A 324 7.76 26.63 6.36
N ASP A 325 8.20 26.00 7.45
CA ASP A 325 8.92 26.65 8.55
C ASP A 325 9.93 27.65 7.96
N LEU A 326 9.98 28.89 8.47
CA LEU A 326 10.72 30.02 7.88
C LEU A 326 12.17 29.65 7.56
N TYR A 327 12.74 28.72 8.33
CA TYR A 327 14.08 28.15 8.15
C TYR A 327 14.21 27.22 6.94
N SER A 328 13.18 26.43 6.60
CA SER A 328 13.18 25.54 5.44
C SER A 328 12.85 26.24 4.10
N ARG A 329 12.33 27.47 4.13
CA ARG A 329 12.17 28.31 2.92
C ARG A 329 13.52 28.63 2.25
N TYR A 330 14.59 28.75 3.04
CA TYR A 330 15.93 29.12 2.59
C TYR A 330 16.91 27.93 2.57
N GLY A 331 16.39 26.70 2.60
CA GLY A 331 17.22 25.50 2.51
C GLY A 331 17.85 25.32 1.11
N PRO A 332 19.00 24.63 1.01
CA PRO A 332 19.56 24.25 -0.28
C PRO A 332 18.56 23.37 -1.04
N LYS A 333 18.29 23.72 -2.30
CA LYS A 333 17.47 22.87 -3.20
C LYS A 333 18.28 21.65 -3.61
N ALA A 334 17.59 20.58 -4.00
CA ALA A 334 18.22 19.41 -4.58
C ALA A 334 19.12 19.80 -5.76
N GLU A 335 20.32 19.21 -5.80
CA GLU A 335 21.29 19.43 -6.88
C GLU A 335 20.75 18.87 -8.20
N ILE A 336 20.78 19.68 -9.26
CA ILE A 336 20.37 19.25 -10.60
C ILE A 336 21.60 18.73 -11.33
N ILE A 337 21.65 17.41 -11.52
CA ILE A 337 22.71 16.75 -12.27
C ILE A 337 22.29 16.67 -13.74
N HIS A 338 23.08 17.27 -14.64
CA HIS A 338 22.83 17.16 -16.08
C HIS A 338 23.15 15.74 -16.56
N ILE A 339 22.13 15.00 -16.98
CA ILE A 339 22.30 13.66 -17.56
C ILE A 339 22.65 13.81 -19.03
N PHE A 340 23.91 13.54 -19.37
CA PHE A 340 24.34 13.48 -20.75
C PHE A 340 23.75 12.27 -21.47
N ARG A 341 23.52 12.41 -22.77
CA ARG A 341 23.14 11.26 -23.61
C ARG A 341 24.27 10.22 -23.57
N ALA A 342 23.90 8.96 -23.37
CA ALA A 342 24.86 7.87 -23.48
C ALA A 342 25.43 7.82 -24.91
N PRO A 343 26.73 7.55 -25.08
CA PRO A 343 27.34 7.44 -26.41
C PRO A 343 26.74 6.25 -27.16
N GLU A 344 26.56 6.41 -28.47
CA GLU A 344 26.07 5.34 -29.33
C GLU A 344 27.02 4.13 -29.32
N LYS A 345 26.46 2.93 -29.28
CA LYS A 345 27.23 1.68 -29.27
C LYS A 345 27.89 1.46 -30.63
N ARG A 346 29.22 1.33 -30.65
CA ARG A 346 30.00 1.02 -31.85
C ARG A 346 30.01 -0.50 -32.14
N PRO A 347 30.10 -0.91 -33.42
CA PRO A 347 30.21 -2.32 -33.78
C PRO A 347 31.55 -2.93 -33.30
N PRO A 348 31.64 -4.26 -33.11
CA PRO A 348 32.88 -4.93 -32.76
C PRO A 348 33.98 -4.71 -33.82
N ARG A 349 35.22 -4.57 -33.36
CA ARG A 349 36.39 -4.34 -34.22
C ARG A 349 36.59 -5.45 -35.26
N GLU A 350 36.41 -6.70 -34.85
CA GLU A 350 36.57 -7.87 -35.71
C GLU A 350 35.62 -7.84 -36.91
N LEU A 351 34.37 -7.44 -36.68
CA LEU A 351 33.38 -7.30 -37.75
C LEU A 351 33.81 -6.22 -38.75
N SER A 352 34.27 -5.07 -38.26
CA SER A 352 34.75 -3.99 -39.12
C SER A 352 35.98 -4.39 -39.94
N LEU A 353 36.90 -5.19 -39.38
CA LEU A 353 38.09 -5.68 -40.09
C LEU A 353 37.72 -6.71 -41.16
N ALA A 354 36.76 -7.60 -40.88
CA ALA A 354 36.27 -8.56 -41.86
C ALA A 354 35.68 -7.86 -43.10
N PHE A 355 34.85 -6.84 -42.90
CA PHE A 355 34.30 -6.04 -44.01
C PHE A 355 35.36 -5.23 -44.75
N LEU A 356 36.38 -4.70 -44.06
CA LEU A 356 37.52 -4.06 -44.72
C LEU A 356 38.23 -5.04 -45.67
N GLY A 357 38.48 -6.28 -45.22
CA GLY A 357 39.04 -7.33 -46.07
C GLY A 357 38.18 -7.63 -47.29
N LEU A 358 36.84 -7.72 -47.09
CA LEU A 358 35.89 -7.95 -48.17
C LEU A 358 35.89 -6.82 -49.21
N VAL A 359 36.03 -5.55 -48.79
CA VAL A 359 36.12 -4.40 -49.69
C VAL A 359 37.43 -4.39 -50.48
N LEU A 360 38.53 -4.87 -49.90
CA LEU A 360 39.82 -4.96 -50.59
C LEU A 360 39.90 -6.16 -51.55
N LEU A 361 39.09 -7.19 -51.37
CA LEU A 361 39.13 -8.42 -52.18
C LEU A 361 38.91 -8.14 -53.69
N PRO A 362 37.90 -7.37 -54.12
CA PRO A 362 37.75 -7.00 -55.54
C PRO A 362 38.96 -6.26 -56.12
N PHE A 363 39.65 -5.45 -55.33
CA PHE A 363 40.85 -4.72 -55.77
C PHE A 363 42.01 -5.68 -56.09
N PHE A 364 42.25 -6.67 -55.22
CA PHE A 364 43.24 -7.72 -55.50
C PHE A 364 42.82 -8.61 -56.68
N GLY A 365 41.52 -8.92 -56.79
CA GLY A 365 40.97 -9.63 -57.95
C GLY A 365 41.21 -8.87 -59.26
N PHE A 366 41.00 -7.56 -59.26
CA PHE A 366 41.32 -6.70 -60.40
C PHE A 366 42.81 -6.74 -60.76
N LEU A 367 43.70 -6.66 -59.77
CA LEU A 367 45.16 -6.74 -60.01
C LEU A 367 45.58 -8.11 -60.58
N ALA A 368 45.03 -9.20 -60.06
CA ALA A 368 45.24 -10.54 -60.60
C ALA A 368 44.70 -10.67 -62.04
N GLY A 369 43.54 -10.05 -62.32
CA GLY A 369 42.97 -9.97 -63.66
C GLY A 369 43.88 -9.23 -64.66
N LEU A 370 44.50 -8.13 -64.25
CA LEU A 370 45.47 -7.40 -65.09
C LEU A 370 46.68 -8.27 -65.46
N LEU A 371 47.19 -9.06 -64.50
CA LEU A 371 48.29 -10.00 -64.73
C LEU A 371 47.87 -11.14 -65.67
N HIS A 372 46.65 -11.68 -65.49
CA HIS A 372 46.13 -12.74 -66.34
C HIS A 372 45.91 -12.28 -67.79
N LEU A 373 45.39 -11.07 -67.98
CA LEU A 373 45.14 -10.46 -69.30
C LEU A 373 46.41 -9.90 -69.96
N ARG A 374 47.58 -10.02 -69.32
CA ARG A 374 48.89 -9.53 -69.82
C ARG A 374 48.85 -8.07 -70.28
N VAL A 375 48.19 -7.22 -69.50
CA VAL A 375 48.15 -5.77 -69.75
C VAL A 375 49.59 -5.24 -69.77
N ASN A 376 49.93 -4.46 -70.79
CA ASN A 376 51.29 -3.98 -71.01
C ASN A 376 51.32 -2.46 -71.23
N LEU A 377 52.49 -1.85 -71.02
CA LEU A 377 52.72 -0.41 -71.19
C LEU A 377 53.51 -0.10 -72.47
N LYS A 378 53.40 -0.94 -73.51
CA LYS A 378 54.25 -0.84 -74.71
C LYS A 378 54.00 0.42 -75.55
N ASN A 379 52.84 1.06 -75.37
CA ASN A 379 52.43 2.28 -76.09
C ASN A 379 52.93 3.58 -75.44
N LEU A 380 53.82 3.50 -74.44
CA LEU A 380 54.42 4.71 -73.86
C LEU A 380 55.30 5.42 -74.92
N PRO A 381 55.20 6.76 -75.11
CA PRO A 381 55.99 7.46 -76.10
C PRO A 381 57.49 7.29 -75.85
N ARG A 382 58.26 6.91 -76.89
CA ARG A 382 59.72 6.73 -76.80
C ARG A 382 60.52 8.00 -77.08
N SER A 383 59.89 8.99 -77.72
CA SER A 383 60.51 10.27 -78.04
C SER A 383 60.55 11.17 -76.81
N THR A 384 61.68 11.84 -76.57
CA THR A 384 61.96 12.64 -75.35
C THR A 384 60.88 13.67 -75.02
N VAL A 385 60.38 14.41 -76.02
CA VAL A 385 59.41 15.49 -75.81
C VAL A 385 58.01 14.94 -75.43
N PRO A 386 57.36 14.06 -76.23
CA PRO A 386 56.11 13.43 -75.83
C PRO A 386 56.17 12.61 -74.53
N ALA A 387 57.31 11.94 -74.26
CA ALA A 387 57.51 11.18 -73.04
C ALA A 387 57.50 12.10 -71.80
N THR A 388 58.16 13.26 -71.89
CA THR A 388 58.18 14.25 -70.81
C THR A 388 56.78 14.76 -70.47
N PHE A 389 55.98 15.12 -71.48
CA PHE A 389 54.59 15.53 -71.26
C PHE A 389 53.72 14.40 -70.70
N ALA A 390 53.89 13.16 -71.17
CA ALA A 390 53.16 12.02 -70.63
C ALA A 390 53.51 11.76 -69.15
N ILE A 391 54.79 11.82 -68.77
CA ILE A 391 55.22 11.65 -67.38
C ILE A 391 54.65 12.77 -66.49
N LEU A 392 54.77 14.03 -66.92
CA LEU A 392 54.22 15.18 -66.19
C LEU A 392 52.69 15.08 -66.03
N PHE A 393 51.98 14.54 -67.03
CA PHE A 393 50.54 14.34 -66.96
C PHE A 393 50.18 13.32 -65.87
N HIS A 394 50.82 12.15 -65.87
CA HIS A 394 50.55 11.11 -64.88
C HIS A 394 51.01 11.52 -63.47
N LEU A 395 52.14 12.22 -63.35
CA LEU A 395 52.59 12.78 -62.07
C LEU A 395 51.63 13.86 -61.55
N GLY A 396 51.07 14.67 -62.44
CA GLY A 396 50.03 15.62 -62.10
C GLY A 396 48.76 14.93 -61.58
N ILE A 397 48.31 13.85 -62.22
CA ILE A 397 47.16 13.05 -61.75
C ILE A 397 47.46 12.45 -60.37
N ALA A 398 48.65 11.86 -60.19
CA ALA A 398 49.06 11.32 -58.89
C ALA A 398 49.11 12.43 -57.81
N SER A 399 49.55 13.63 -58.17
CA SER A 399 49.57 14.79 -57.27
C SER A 399 48.16 15.25 -56.88
N VAL A 400 47.17 15.18 -57.80
CA VAL A 400 45.76 15.45 -57.47
C VAL A 400 45.20 14.41 -56.51
N LEU A 401 45.47 13.12 -56.75
CA LEU A 401 45.03 12.05 -55.84
C LEU A 401 45.66 12.19 -54.45
N LEU A 402 46.95 12.55 -54.39
CA LEU A 402 47.62 12.85 -53.13
C LEU A 402 47.01 14.07 -52.43
N LEU A 403 46.70 15.13 -53.19
CA LEU A 403 46.03 16.31 -52.65
C LEU A 403 44.68 15.96 -52.04
N TYR A 404 43.90 15.06 -52.65
CA TYR A 404 42.65 14.56 -52.06
C TYR A 404 42.87 13.73 -50.80
N ALA A 405 43.91 12.90 -50.76
CA ALA A 405 44.28 12.20 -49.53
C ALA A 405 44.67 13.20 -48.42
N LEU A 406 45.46 14.22 -48.73
CA LEU A 406 45.85 15.27 -47.79
C LEU A 406 44.66 16.12 -47.34
N PHE A 407 43.67 16.37 -48.20
CA PHE A 407 42.39 16.98 -47.85
C PHE A 407 41.62 16.13 -46.85
N TRP A 408 41.56 14.81 -47.06
CA TRP A 408 40.92 13.91 -46.12
C TRP A 408 41.61 13.89 -44.75
N PHE A 409 42.96 13.96 -44.72
CA PHE A 409 43.71 13.88 -43.46
C PHE A 409 43.81 15.20 -42.70
N LYS A 410 43.97 16.34 -43.38
CA LYS A 410 44.35 17.59 -42.69
C LYS A 410 44.05 18.92 -43.39
N LEU A 411 43.98 18.98 -44.73
CA LEU A 411 43.86 20.27 -45.43
C LEU A 411 42.43 20.83 -45.39
N ASP A 412 42.33 22.15 -45.27
CA ASP A 412 41.05 22.85 -45.40
C ASP A 412 40.59 22.93 -46.86
N LEU A 413 39.29 23.13 -47.05
CA LEU A 413 38.65 23.24 -48.37
C LEU A 413 39.28 24.37 -49.22
N PHE A 414 39.48 25.56 -48.65
CA PHE A 414 40.02 26.70 -49.41
C PHE A 414 41.48 26.51 -49.83
N THR A 415 42.31 25.88 -48.98
CA THR A 415 43.70 25.56 -49.31
C THR A 415 43.78 24.51 -50.40
N THR A 416 42.94 23.47 -50.28
CA THR A 416 42.83 22.39 -51.28
C THR A 416 42.35 22.95 -52.62
N LEU A 417 41.34 23.81 -52.62
CA LEU A 417 40.78 24.40 -53.84
C LEU A 417 41.78 25.33 -54.55
N LYS A 418 42.56 26.12 -53.81
CA LYS A 418 43.67 26.93 -54.37
C LYS A 418 44.72 26.04 -55.03
N ALA A 419 45.20 25.02 -54.31
CA ALA A 419 46.19 24.08 -54.83
C ALA A 419 45.68 23.32 -56.06
N LEU A 420 44.42 22.86 -56.01
CA LEU A 420 43.75 22.18 -57.12
C LEU A 420 43.55 23.12 -58.31
N GLY A 421 43.28 24.41 -58.09
CA GLY A 421 43.17 25.41 -59.15
C GLY A 421 44.46 25.57 -59.95
N PHE A 422 45.60 25.74 -59.26
CA PHE A 422 46.90 25.80 -59.92
C PHE A 422 47.27 24.48 -60.61
N LEU A 423 47.07 23.36 -59.92
CA LEU A 423 47.37 22.02 -60.45
C LEU A 423 46.46 21.64 -61.63
N GLY A 424 45.21 22.12 -61.64
CA GLY A 424 44.23 21.90 -62.69
C GLY A 424 44.59 22.62 -63.98
N ILE A 425 45.01 23.89 -63.90
CA ILE A 425 45.50 24.64 -65.08
C ILE A 425 46.73 23.94 -65.67
N PHE A 426 47.66 23.51 -64.81
CA PHE A 426 48.84 22.75 -65.23
C PHE A 426 48.46 21.43 -65.93
N LEU A 427 47.56 20.65 -65.32
CA LEU A 427 47.09 19.38 -65.88
C LEU A 427 46.35 19.55 -67.20
N MET A 428 45.56 20.62 -67.35
CA MET A 428 44.87 20.93 -68.60
C MET A 428 45.87 21.11 -69.75
N PHE A 429 46.94 21.86 -69.53
CA PHE A 429 47.97 22.11 -70.55
C PHE A 429 48.75 20.82 -70.92
N VAL A 430 49.28 20.14 -69.91
CA VAL A 430 50.11 18.94 -70.11
C VAL A 430 49.28 17.77 -70.66
N GLY A 431 48.03 17.63 -70.19
CA GLY A 431 47.07 16.66 -70.69
C GLY A 431 46.69 16.92 -72.14
N HIS A 432 46.39 18.16 -72.51
CA HIS A 432 46.09 18.52 -73.89
C HIS A 432 47.24 18.15 -74.85
N ARG A 433 48.50 18.43 -74.46
CA ARG A 433 49.68 18.05 -75.26
C ARG A 433 49.85 16.54 -75.40
N THR A 434 49.63 15.80 -74.31
CA THR A 434 49.75 14.33 -74.30
C THR A 434 48.68 13.65 -75.15
N LEU A 435 47.41 14.07 -74.99
CA LEU A 435 46.28 13.52 -75.73
C LEU A 435 46.33 13.91 -77.22
N SER A 436 46.73 15.14 -77.54
CA SER A 436 46.89 15.57 -78.94
C SER A 436 47.98 14.78 -79.66
N HIS A 437 49.10 14.49 -78.98
CA HIS A 437 50.13 13.62 -79.52
C HIS A 437 49.59 12.20 -79.78
N LEU A 438 48.88 11.61 -78.81
CA LEU A 438 48.28 10.28 -78.96
C LEU A 438 47.30 10.22 -80.14
N ALA A 439 46.43 11.22 -80.29
CA ALA A 439 45.51 11.34 -81.40
C ALA A 439 46.23 11.45 -82.75
N SER A 440 47.31 12.23 -82.83
CA SER A 440 48.10 12.36 -84.07
C SER A 440 48.81 11.07 -84.48
N VAL A 441 49.33 10.31 -83.52
CA VAL A 441 49.94 9.00 -83.78
C VAL A 441 48.88 7.99 -84.24
N SER A 442 47.71 7.99 -83.60
CA SER A 442 46.59 7.13 -84.00
C SER A 442 46.07 7.47 -85.40
N ALA A 443 46.00 8.76 -85.75
CA ALA A 443 45.58 9.19 -87.09
C ALA A 443 46.60 8.74 -88.15
N LYS A 444 47.90 8.88 -87.88
CA LYS A 444 48.98 8.40 -88.76
C LYS A 444 48.97 6.88 -88.94
N LEU A 445 48.66 6.12 -87.88
CA LEU A 445 48.54 4.66 -87.94
C LEU A 445 47.30 4.18 -88.70
N LYS A 446 46.24 5.02 -88.80
CA LYS A 446 45.01 4.70 -89.52
C LYS A 446 45.06 5.12 -91.00
N SER A 447 45.94 6.05 -91.34
CA SER A 447 46.22 6.51 -92.71
C SER A 447 47.38 5.76 -93.39
N ALA A 448 48.11 4.95 -92.64
CA ALA A 448 49.15 4.03 -93.11
C ALA A 448 48.59 2.61 -93.14
#